data_AF-A0A3M7N8T3-F1
#
_entry.id   AF-A0A3M7N8T3-F1
#
_cell.length_a   1.000
_cell.length_b   1.000
_cell.length_c   1.000
_cell.angle_alpha   90.00
_cell.angle_beta   90.00
_cell.angle_gamma   90.00
#
_symmetry.space_group_name_H-M   'P 1'
#
loop_
_entity.id
_entity.type
_entity.pdbx_description
1 polymer ?
#
loop_
_entity_poly.entity_id
_entity_poly.type
_entity_poly.pdbx_seq_one_letter_code
_entity_poly.pdbx_strand_id
1 'polypeptide(L)'
;MVNDDRTLVCSYLANGFLQPLGRCEQVYDSAPRNVRTTLVRQIKNAHWPHPDRPVSSFHDEKAFMQALGRLPLECSILTLARLYEEVHVYLCRALDRSRKGRPHNAGFLQNRWVELKALVDELVARESAVEDQIYLENDGPHPQALRALWRRVPQMTFNNLPVLNSLGDLLPGERSASHEYAGIGGGGGSDVISTSIMGHLLRRQGKEMDLLISTRTWAIGSQGKAGGKVGTKREVYNSDTVNYANGTPIPSTYRVKEHTRAEGRDLEAIPWAKHSQIYMVLDQGESRSSIPEGDQANLPDQFQAILSQSGRDIDTVMTIDTGGDVFGVDIDCGTTATPDQDYRVQHAVSTLSSNYNLVTCVVAPGVDAPSCSPLVAERAGGMVCHLSQAEKNRMLELLVEYRMDGSVPNRFGKTSLALQARLKGKLGWVSLDLPEYVVNTWENPWNSFVYVRECMEDLVLIPTVELVRELDRRMLEQVNQQPTTTSPPAAKSLDPNTIA
;
A
#
# COMPACT_ATOMS: atom_id res chain seq x y z
N MET A 1 -25.14 17.61 -22.51
CA MET A 1 -25.63 16.35 -21.90
C MET A 1 -25.47 16.47 -20.39
N VAL A 2 -26.39 17.15 -19.71
CA VAL A 2 -26.24 17.53 -18.30
C VAL A 2 -27.25 16.73 -17.46
N ASN A 3 -26.77 16.09 -16.39
CA ASN A 3 -27.51 15.73 -15.16
C ASN A 3 -28.41 14.47 -15.04
N ASP A 4 -28.42 13.50 -15.94
CA ASP A 4 -29.22 12.27 -15.69
C ASP A 4 -28.65 11.44 -14.53
N ASP A 5 -27.34 11.13 -14.57
CA ASP A 5 -26.66 10.33 -13.53
C ASP A 5 -26.74 10.99 -12.13
N ARG A 6 -26.58 12.32 -12.04
CA ARG A 6 -26.65 13.05 -10.77
C ARG A 6 -28.06 12.95 -10.16
N THR A 7 -29.09 13.20 -10.97
CA THR A 7 -30.49 13.19 -10.53
C THR A 7 -30.91 11.81 -10.07
N LEU A 8 -30.49 10.78 -10.81
CA LEU A 8 -30.70 9.37 -10.46
C LEU A 8 -30.08 9.06 -9.08
N VAL A 9 -28.80 9.39 -8.89
CA VAL A 9 -28.10 9.14 -7.62
C VAL A 9 -28.75 9.89 -6.46
N CYS A 10 -29.01 11.20 -6.60
CA CYS A 10 -29.57 12.00 -5.51
C CYS A 10 -30.98 11.54 -5.12
N SER A 11 -31.80 11.13 -6.10
CA SER A 11 -33.13 10.56 -5.86
C SER A 11 -33.05 9.22 -5.12
N TYR A 12 -32.09 8.37 -5.50
CA TYR A 12 -31.82 7.11 -4.82
C TYR A 12 -31.41 7.34 -3.36
N LEU A 13 -30.47 8.26 -3.11
CA LEU A 13 -30.01 8.62 -1.76
C LEU A 13 -31.14 9.20 -0.91
N ALA A 14 -31.93 10.13 -1.45
CA ALA A 14 -33.05 10.75 -0.75
C ALA A 14 -34.08 9.71 -0.28
N ASN A 15 -34.46 8.80 -1.17
CA ASN A 15 -35.40 7.73 -0.88
C ASN A 15 -34.85 6.70 0.12
N GLY A 16 -33.57 6.34 0.01
CA GLY A 16 -32.95 5.35 0.88
C GLY A 16 -32.67 5.86 2.29
N PHE A 17 -32.14 7.08 2.41
CA PHE A 17 -31.84 7.71 3.71
C PHE A 17 -33.05 8.37 4.37
N LEU A 18 -34.19 8.46 3.68
CA LEU A 18 -35.38 9.21 4.10
C LEU A 18 -35.07 10.69 4.37
N GLN A 19 -34.29 11.31 3.48
CA GLN A 19 -33.84 12.71 3.58
C GLN A 19 -34.42 13.55 2.43
N PRO A 20 -34.59 14.88 2.60
CA PRO A 20 -35.03 15.75 1.51
C PRO A 20 -34.04 15.74 0.34
N LEU A 21 -34.57 15.66 -0.89
CA LEU A 21 -33.77 15.60 -2.13
C LEU A 21 -32.72 16.72 -2.21
N GLY A 22 -33.12 17.97 -1.96
CA GLY A 22 -32.21 19.12 -2.03
C GLY A 22 -31.04 19.03 -1.02
N ARG A 23 -31.24 18.36 0.12
CA ARG A 23 -30.16 18.12 1.09
C ARG A 23 -29.19 17.06 0.59
N CYS A 24 -29.69 15.97 0.01
CA CYS A 24 -28.86 14.94 -0.62
C CYS A 24 -28.05 15.50 -1.78
N GLU A 25 -28.65 16.36 -2.61
CA GLU A 25 -27.97 17.07 -3.70
C GLU A 25 -26.80 17.91 -3.19
N GLN A 26 -27.04 18.75 -2.17
CA GLN A 26 -26.01 19.59 -1.57
C GLN A 26 -24.83 18.77 -1.04
N VAL A 27 -25.11 17.73 -0.25
CA VAL A 27 -24.06 16.90 0.35
C VAL A 27 -23.32 16.11 -0.74
N TYR A 28 -24.05 15.52 -1.70
CA TYR A 28 -23.46 14.81 -2.84
C TYR A 28 -22.53 15.71 -3.65
N ASP A 29 -22.95 16.94 -3.99
CA ASP A 29 -22.14 17.87 -4.79
C ASP A 29 -20.85 18.30 -4.07
N SER A 30 -20.90 18.37 -2.73
CA SER A 30 -19.74 18.67 -1.88
C SER A 30 -18.86 17.46 -1.56
N ALA A 31 -19.33 16.24 -1.86
CA ALA A 31 -18.62 15.02 -1.52
C ALA A 31 -17.33 14.86 -2.35
N PRO A 32 -16.31 14.17 -1.82
CA PRO A 32 -15.10 13.84 -2.56
C PRO A 32 -15.42 13.20 -3.92
N ARG A 33 -14.58 13.46 -4.94
CA ARG A 33 -14.79 12.94 -6.30
C ARG A 33 -15.06 11.43 -6.30
N ASN A 34 -14.24 10.66 -5.58
CA ASN A 34 -14.33 9.20 -5.60
C ASN A 34 -15.57 8.66 -4.88
N VAL A 35 -16.14 9.39 -3.90
CA VAL A 35 -17.48 9.07 -3.35
C VAL A 35 -18.52 9.13 -4.47
N ARG A 36 -18.53 10.22 -5.25
CA ARG A 36 -19.47 10.40 -6.36
C ARG A 36 -19.25 9.35 -7.45
N THR A 37 -18.00 9.11 -7.86
CA THR A 37 -17.64 8.09 -8.84
C THR A 37 -18.15 6.71 -8.43
N THR A 38 -17.92 6.30 -7.19
CA THR A 38 -18.38 5.00 -6.67
C THR A 38 -19.90 4.88 -6.66
N LEU A 39 -20.61 5.92 -6.20
CA LEU A 39 -22.08 5.92 -6.17
C LEU A 39 -22.68 5.87 -7.57
N VAL A 40 -22.17 6.69 -8.51
CA VAL A 40 -22.59 6.66 -9.92
C VAL A 40 -22.32 5.27 -10.51
N ARG A 41 -21.13 4.71 -10.31
CA ARG A 41 -20.77 3.37 -10.81
C ARG A 41 -21.77 2.31 -10.35
N GLN A 42 -22.10 2.27 -9.06
CA GLN A 42 -23.01 1.26 -8.52
C GLN A 42 -24.44 1.48 -9.01
N ILE A 43 -24.99 2.69 -8.82
CA ILE A 43 -26.41 2.97 -9.04
C ILE A 43 -26.74 2.93 -10.54
N LYS A 44 -25.88 3.51 -11.39
CA LYS A 44 -26.08 3.52 -12.84
C LYS A 44 -26.06 2.11 -13.43
N ASN A 45 -25.07 1.30 -13.07
CA ASN A 45 -24.96 -0.07 -13.62
C ASN A 45 -25.99 -1.02 -13.00
N ALA A 46 -26.53 -0.73 -11.82
CA ALA A 46 -27.68 -1.46 -11.29
C ALA A 46 -28.97 -1.13 -12.06
N HIS A 47 -29.15 0.15 -12.43
CA HIS A 47 -30.33 0.60 -13.19
C HIS A 47 -30.26 0.25 -14.68
N TRP A 48 -29.07 0.29 -15.27
CA TRP A 48 -28.78 -0.10 -16.65
C TRP A 48 -27.63 -1.13 -16.69
N PRO A 49 -27.94 -2.42 -16.48
CA PRO A 49 -26.92 -3.48 -16.46
C PRO A 49 -26.15 -3.59 -17.77
N HIS A 50 -24.83 -3.71 -17.66
CA HIS A 50 -23.94 -3.96 -18.80
C HIS A 50 -23.08 -5.21 -18.53
N PRO A 51 -22.96 -6.15 -19.48
CA PRO A 51 -22.28 -7.43 -19.27
C PRO A 51 -20.81 -7.26 -18.85
N ASP A 52 -20.11 -6.28 -19.45
CA ASP A 52 -18.70 -6.01 -19.13
C ASP A 52 -18.49 -5.14 -17.89
N ARG A 53 -19.57 -4.61 -17.30
CA ARG A 53 -19.53 -3.76 -16.10
C ARG A 53 -20.48 -4.31 -15.03
N PRO A 54 -20.26 -5.55 -14.59
CA PRO A 54 -21.11 -6.16 -13.59
C PRO A 54 -21.02 -5.40 -12.27
N VAL A 55 -22.16 -5.30 -11.58
CA VAL A 55 -22.27 -4.85 -10.20
C VAL A 55 -22.92 -5.93 -9.35
N SER A 56 -22.72 -5.84 -8.04
CA SER A 56 -23.35 -6.71 -7.05
C SER A 56 -24.74 -6.20 -6.67
N SER A 57 -25.62 -7.14 -6.28
CA SER A 57 -26.90 -6.85 -5.64
C SER A 57 -26.78 -6.96 -4.12
N PHE A 58 -27.62 -6.21 -3.41
CA PHE A 58 -27.55 -6.07 -1.96
C PHE A 58 -28.87 -6.49 -1.31
N HIS A 59 -28.83 -7.48 -0.40
CA HIS A 59 -29.96 -7.75 0.49
C HIS A 59 -29.96 -6.74 1.64
N ASP A 60 -31.15 -6.34 2.09
CA ASP A 60 -31.34 -5.37 3.17
C ASP A 60 -30.71 -3.98 2.92
N GLU A 61 -30.40 -3.62 1.67
CA GLU A 61 -29.83 -2.32 1.31
C GLU A 61 -30.69 -1.16 1.78
N LYS A 62 -32.00 -1.24 1.57
CA LYS A 62 -32.93 -0.21 2.03
C LYS A 62 -32.90 -0.07 3.56
N ALA A 63 -32.85 -1.18 4.30
CA ALA A 63 -32.78 -1.14 5.75
C ALA A 63 -31.44 -0.56 6.23
N PHE A 64 -30.34 -0.90 5.55
CA PHE A 64 -29.02 -0.35 5.81
C PHE A 64 -28.96 1.15 5.55
N MET A 65 -29.46 1.62 4.41
CA MET A 65 -29.56 3.05 4.12
C MET A 65 -30.43 3.76 5.15
N GLN A 66 -31.57 3.19 5.55
CA GLN A 66 -32.41 3.79 6.59
C GLN A 66 -31.73 3.88 7.96
N ALA A 67 -30.91 2.88 8.32
CA ALA A 67 -30.10 2.92 9.54
C ALA A 67 -29.02 4.02 9.44
N LEU A 68 -28.32 4.11 8.31
CA LEU A 68 -27.35 5.19 8.03
C LEU A 68 -28.00 6.57 8.02
N GLY A 69 -29.25 6.70 7.58
CA GLY A 69 -29.99 7.97 7.51
C GLY A 69 -30.25 8.64 8.85
N ARG A 70 -29.97 7.95 9.96
CA ARG A 70 -30.00 8.48 11.35
C ARG A 70 -28.72 9.25 11.71
N LEU A 71 -27.63 9.01 10.99
CA LEU A 71 -26.34 9.68 11.16
C LEU A 71 -26.29 10.99 10.35
N PRO A 72 -25.27 11.86 10.56
CA PRO A 72 -24.99 12.97 9.66
C PRO A 72 -24.87 12.49 8.21
N LEU A 73 -25.56 13.18 7.29
CA LEU A 73 -25.76 12.72 5.92
C LEU A 73 -24.43 12.56 5.15
N GLU A 74 -23.44 13.39 5.45
CA GLU A 74 -22.07 13.31 4.94
C GLU A 74 -21.44 11.94 5.29
N CYS A 75 -21.62 11.49 6.53
CA CYS A 75 -21.13 10.19 7.03
C CYS A 75 -21.91 9.04 6.38
N SER A 76 -23.24 9.18 6.24
CA SER A 76 -24.11 8.18 5.60
C SER A 76 -23.73 7.94 4.14
N ILE A 77 -23.55 9.02 3.36
CA ILE A 77 -23.16 8.97 1.95
C ILE A 77 -21.75 8.40 1.79
N LEU A 78 -20.81 8.83 2.64
CA LEU A 78 -19.44 8.30 2.64
C LEU A 78 -19.43 6.79 2.92
N THR A 79 -20.18 6.34 3.92
CA THR A 79 -20.24 4.94 4.33
C THR A 79 -20.89 4.04 3.29
N LEU A 80 -21.96 4.51 2.63
CA LEU A 80 -22.55 3.77 1.51
C LEU A 80 -21.56 3.60 0.37
N ALA A 81 -20.82 4.66 0.02
CA ALA A 81 -19.77 4.58 -0.99
C ALA A 81 -18.65 3.62 -0.58
N ARG A 82 -18.24 3.60 0.69
CA ARG A 82 -17.26 2.63 1.22
C ARG A 82 -17.72 1.17 1.01
N LEU A 83 -18.98 0.86 1.32
CA LEU A 83 -19.56 -0.47 1.09
C LEU A 83 -19.46 -0.87 -0.38
N TYR A 84 -19.92 0.00 -1.28
CA TYR A 84 -19.92 -0.28 -2.72
C TYR A 84 -18.51 -0.43 -3.29
N GLU A 85 -17.54 0.32 -2.79
CA GLU A 85 -16.14 0.19 -3.21
C GLU A 85 -15.53 -1.13 -2.75
N GLU A 86 -15.74 -1.52 -1.49
CA GLU A 86 -15.21 -2.77 -0.94
C GLU A 86 -15.70 -3.99 -1.75
N VAL A 87 -17.00 -3.98 -2.09
CA VAL A 87 -17.64 -5.04 -2.86
C VAL A 87 -17.18 -5.03 -4.32
N HIS A 88 -17.01 -3.85 -4.93
CA HIS A 88 -16.48 -3.72 -6.29
C HIS A 88 -15.04 -4.25 -6.40
N VAL A 89 -14.18 -3.89 -5.44
CA VAL A 89 -12.79 -4.37 -5.38
C VAL A 89 -12.76 -5.89 -5.20
N TYR A 90 -13.60 -6.45 -4.33
CA TYR A 90 -13.73 -7.90 -4.18
C TYR A 90 -14.16 -8.58 -5.49
N LEU A 91 -15.18 -8.05 -6.16
CA LEU A 91 -15.68 -8.57 -7.43
C LEU A 91 -14.60 -8.58 -8.52
N CYS A 92 -13.87 -7.48 -8.68
CA CYS A 92 -12.81 -7.40 -9.68
C CYS A 92 -11.68 -8.41 -9.40
N ARG A 93 -11.28 -8.56 -8.12
CA ARG A 93 -10.29 -9.58 -7.72
C ARG A 93 -10.78 -10.99 -7.99
N ALA A 94 -12.05 -11.29 -7.73
CA ALA A 94 -12.64 -12.60 -8.00
C ALA A 94 -12.69 -12.89 -9.51
N LEU A 95 -13.06 -11.91 -10.34
CA LEU A 95 -13.06 -12.01 -11.80
C LEU A 95 -11.64 -12.24 -12.35
N ASP A 96 -10.64 -11.49 -11.89
CA ASP A 96 -9.24 -11.66 -12.30
C ASP A 96 -8.71 -13.06 -11.94
N ARG A 97 -8.97 -13.51 -10.70
CA ARG A 97 -8.58 -14.87 -10.25
C ARG A 97 -9.25 -15.94 -11.10
N SER A 98 -10.54 -15.78 -11.42
CA SER A 98 -11.28 -16.71 -12.28
C SER A 98 -10.67 -16.80 -13.67
N ARG A 99 -10.40 -15.66 -14.33
CA ARG A 99 -9.72 -15.60 -15.63
C ARG A 99 -8.35 -16.26 -15.63
N LYS A 100 -7.63 -16.21 -14.50
CA LYS A 100 -6.30 -16.81 -14.31
C LYS A 100 -6.34 -18.26 -13.81
N GLY A 101 -7.53 -18.87 -13.68
CA GLY A 101 -7.68 -20.24 -13.15
C GLY A 101 -7.23 -20.40 -11.70
N ARG A 102 -7.20 -19.32 -10.91
CA ARG A 102 -6.81 -19.33 -9.49
C ARG A 102 -8.01 -19.58 -8.58
N PRO A 103 -7.80 -20.09 -7.35
CA PRO A 103 -8.88 -20.25 -6.37
C PRO A 103 -9.65 -18.94 -6.13
N HIS A 104 -10.96 -18.99 -6.29
CA HIS A 104 -11.87 -17.85 -6.17
C HIS A 104 -13.26 -18.32 -5.69
N ASN A 105 -14.08 -17.38 -5.23
CA ASN A 105 -15.46 -17.64 -4.87
C ASN A 105 -16.34 -17.76 -6.12
N ALA A 106 -16.46 -18.97 -6.67
CA ALA A 106 -17.26 -19.24 -7.86
C ALA A 106 -18.76 -18.99 -7.64
N GLY A 107 -19.27 -19.28 -6.43
CA GLY A 107 -20.66 -19.04 -6.06
C GLY A 107 -21.03 -17.56 -6.15
N PHE A 108 -20.19 -16.68 -5.60
CA PHE A 108 -20.38 -15.23 -5.70
C PHE A 108 -20.30 -14.72 -7.14
N LEU A 109 -19.45 -15.29 -8.01
CA LEU A 109 -19.41 -14.87 -9.42
C LEU A 109 -20.66 -15.28 -10.20
N GLN A 110 -21.30 -16.40 -9.83
CA GLN A 110 -22.57 -16.84 -10.40
C GLN A 110 -23.74 -16.00 -9.90
N ASN A 111 -23.76 -15.68 -8.61
CA ASN A 111 -24.78 -14.85 -7.97
C ASN A 111 -24.09 -13.77 -7.11
N ARG A 112 -23.91 -12.58 -7.69
CA ARG A 112 -23.13 -11.46 -7.11
C ARG A 112 -23.90 -10.76 -6.00
N TRP A 113 -24.16 -11.50 -4.94
CA TRP A 113 -25.10 -11.13 -3.91
C TRP A 113 -24.38 -10.89 -2.59
N VAL A 114 -24.75 -9.80 -1.90
CA VAL A 114 -24.18 -9.40 -0.61
C VAL A 114 -25.29 -9.16 0.41
N GLU A 115 -25.22 -9.84 1.56
CA GLU A 115 -26.14 -9.68 2.69
C GLU A 115 -25.65 -8.57 3.63
N LEU A 116 -26.53 -7.61 3.95
CA LEU A 116 -26.19 -6.45 4.78
C LEU A 116 -26.80 -6.49 6.19
N LYS A 117 -27.61 -7.50 6.52
CA LYS A 117 -28.32 -7.59 7.80
C LYS A 117 -27.42 -7.37 9.02
N ALA A 118 -26.23 -7.97 9.03
CA ALA A 118 -25.29 -7.80 10.14
C ALA A 118 -24.78 -6.35 10.28
N LEU A 119 -24.55 -5.65 9.17
CA LEU A 119 -24.22 -4.23 9.21
C LEU A 119 -25.37 -3.41 9.80
N VAL A 120 -26.62 -3.72 9.41
CA VAL A 120 -27.83 -3.03 9.91
C VAL A 120 -27.98 -3.24 11.42
N ASP A 121 -28.01 -4.49 11.86
CA ASP A 121 -28.28 -4.85 13.25
C ASP A 121 -27.24 -4.21 14.19
N GLU A 122 -25.96 -4.24 13.81
CA GLU A 122 -24.89 -3.67 14.61
C GLU A 122 -24.89 -2.13 14.58
N LEU A 123 -25.20 -1.50 13.44
CA LEU A 123 -25.30 -0.04 13.38
C LEU A 123 -26.47 0.49 14.23
N VAL A 124 -27.58 -0.24 14.29
CA VAL A 124 -28.70 0.08 15.19
C VAL A 124 -28.31 -0.09 16.65
N ALA A 125 -27.51 -1.11 16.98
CA ALA A 125 -27.04 -1.35 18.33
C ALA A 125 -25.96 -0.33 18.77
N ARG A 126 -25.11 0.10 17.83
CA ARG A 126 -23.95 0.96 18.07
C ARG A 126 -23.70 1.85 16.86
N GLU A 127 -24.13 3.11 16.97
CA GLU A 127 -23.91 4.12 15.90
C GLU A 127 -22.42 4.29 15.55
N SER A 128 -21.53 4.12 16.53
CA SER A 128 -20.08 4.21 16.31
C SER A 128 -19.50 3.07 15.46
N ALA A 129 -20.28 2.05 15.12
CA ALA A 129 -19.84 0.99 14.20
C ALA A 129 -19.48 1.55 12.81
N VAL A 130 -19.98 2.73 12.45
CA VAL A 130 -19.63 3.42 11.20
C VAL A 130 -18.12 3.72 11.06
N GLU A 131 -17.42 3.85 12.20
CA GLU A 131 -15.97 4.04 12.24
C GLU A 131 -15.17 2.75 12.02
N ASP A 132 -15.83 1.60 12.05
CA ASP A 132 -15.18 0.31 11.84
C ASP A 132 -15.02 -0.03 10.34
N GLN A 133 -14.18 -1.00 10.02
CA GLN A 133 -13.95 -1.49 8.67
C GLN A 133 -15.14 -2.35 8.23
N ILE A 134 -15.60 -2.17 6.99
CA ILE A 134 -16.54 -3.09 6.36
C ILE A 134 -15.73 -4.29 5.84
N TYR A 135 -16.05 -5.48 6.32
CA TYR A 135 -15.38 -6.72 5.93
C TYR A 135 -16.38 -7.66 5.22
N LEU A 136 -15.89 -8.42 4.24
CA LEU A 136 -16.71 -9.35 3.45
C LEU A 136 -16.30 -10.79 3.77
N GLU A 137 -17.25 -11.58 4.28
CA GLU A 137 -17.05 -13.00 4.62
C GLU A 137 -17.79 -13.92 3.64
N ASN A 138 -17.21 -15.10 3.42
CA ASN A 138 -17.77 -16.17 2.59
C ASN A 138 -18.35 -17.34 3.40
N ASP A 139 -18.29 -17.29 4.74
CA ASP A 139 -18.71 -18.38 5.63
C ASP A 139 -20.15 -18.21 6.12
N GLY A 140 -21.00 -17.62 5.27
CA GLY A 140 -22.41 -17.39 5.56
C GLY A 140 -23.31 -18.62 5.37
N PRO A 141 -24.57 -18.56 5.83
CA PRO A 141 -25.56 -19.64 5.64
C PRO A 141 -25.88 -19.91 4.15
N HIS A 142 -25.52 -18.97 3.27
CA HIS A 142 -25.66 -19.10 1.82
C HIS A 142 -24.27 -19.19 1.18
N PRO A 143 -23.79 -20.37 0.75
CA PRO A 143 -22.45 -20.56 0.18
C PRO A 143 -22.21 -19.84 -1.16
N GLN A 144 -23.21 -19.11 -1.66
CA GLN A 144 -23.16 -18.30 -2.88
C GLN A 144 -23.18 -16.79 -2.59
N ALA A 145 -23.38 -16.38 -1.34
CA ALA A 145 -23.50 -14.98 -0.95
C ALA A 145 -22.31 -14.53 -0.11
N LEU A 146 -21.93 -13.26 -0.23
CA LEU A 146 -21.04 -12.63 0.73
C LEU A 146 -21.87 -12.02 1.86
N ARG A 147 -21.36 -12.11 3.08
CA ARG A 147 -21.91 -11.36 4.22
C ARG A 147 -21.03 -10.16 4.49
N ALA A 148 -21.62 -8.96 4.56
CA ALA A 148 -20.91 -7.77 5.01
C ALA A 148 -21.10 -7.58 6.52
N LEU A 149 -20.03 -7.25 7.22
CA LEU A 149 -20.01 -7.03 8.67
C LEU A 149 -19.01 -5.95 9.07
N TRP A 150 -19.18 -5.41 10.27
CA TRP A 150 -18.22 -4.47 10.85
C TRP A 150 -17.09 -5.22 11.52
N ARG A 151 -15.86 -4.78 11.28
CA ARG A 151 -14.67 -5.24 11.98
C ARG A 151 -13.98 -4.03 12.58
N ARG A 152 -13.83 -4.04 13.91
CA ARG A 152 -13.18 -2.95 14.62
C ARG A 152 -11.83 -2.64 14.02
N VAL A 153 -11.58 -1.38 13.68
CA VAL A 153 -10.27 -0.94 13.23
C VAL A 153 -9.34 -0.97 14.46
N PRO A 154 -8.29 -1.83 14.50
CA PRO A 154 -7.41 -1.90 15.66
C PRO A 154 -6.74 -0.55 15.88
N GLN A 155 -6.60 -0.10 17.13
CA GLN A 155 -5.80 1.09 17.40
C GLN A 155 -4.33 0.78 17.09
N MET A 156 -3.65 1.71 16.43
CA MET A 156 -2.22 1.62 16.18
C MET A 156 -1.57 2.91 16.66
N THR A 157 -0.59 2.76 17.53
CA THR A 157 0.20 3.86 18.11
C THR A 157 1.62 3.36 18.35
N PHE A 158 2.59 4.25 18.22
CA PHE A 158 4.00 3.99 18.49
C PHE A 158 4.45 4.72 19.77
N ASN A 159 3.52 5.12 20.63
CA ASN A 159 3.81 5.82 21.89
C ASN A 159 4.55 4.94 22.91
N ASN A 160 4.66 3.63 22.67
CA ASN A 160 5.51 2.71 23.43
C ASN A 160 7.00 2.89 23.11
N LEU A 161 7.35 3.53 21.98
CA LEU A 161 8.73 3.76 21.60
C LEU A 161 9.32 4.97 22.33
N PRO A 162 10.64 4.97 22.60
CA PRO A 162 11.36 6.18 22.97
C PRO A 162 11.20 7.28 21.91
N VAL A 163 11.07 8.53 22.37
CA VAL A 163 10.92 9.70 21.49
C VAL A 163 12.29 10.22 21.05
N LEU A 164 12.47 10.39 19.74
CA LEU A 164 13.57 11.14 19.13
C LEU A 164 13.14 12.61 19.04
N ASN A 165 13.89 13.51 19.67
CA ASN A 165 13.51 14.93 19.74
C ASN A 165 13.74 15.67 18.42
N SER A 166 14.81 15.31 17.71
CA SER A 166 15.15 15.89 16.41
C SER A 166 15.81 14.87 15.49
N LEU A 167 15.57 14.99 14.18
CA LEU A 167 16.33 14.23 13.17
C LEU A 167 17.83 14.61 13.16
N GLY A 168 18.21 15.72 13.80
CA GLY A 168 19.61 16.10 14.02
C GLY A 168 20.31 15.28 15.11
N ASP A 169 19.55 14.62 15.99
CA ASP A 169 20.10 13.77 17.05
C ASP A 169 20.71 12.47 16.49
N LEU A 170 21.36 11.69 17.35
CA LEU A 170 21.87 10.37 17.00
C LEU A 170 20.70 9.42 16.69
N LEU A 171 20.62 8.91 15.47
CA LEU A 171 19.52 8.06 15.03
C LEU A 171 19.69 6.61 15.51
N PRO A 172 18.61 5.85 15.71
CA PRO A 172 18.70 4.45 16.11
C PRO A 172 19.38 3.63 14.98
N GLY A 173 20.56 3.07 15.27
CA GLY A 173 21.42 2.38 14.31
C GLY A 173 22.73 3.10 14.00
N GLU A 174 22.88 4.35 14.43
CA GLU A 174 24.13 5.11 14.34
C GLU A 174 25.05 4.84 15.52
N ARG A 175 26.34 4.63 15.25
CA ARG A 175 27.38 4.49 16.29
C ARG A 175 27.93 5.84 16.75
N SER A 176 27.84 6.84 15.89
CA SER A 176 28.31 8.21 16.11
C SER A 176 27.52 9.17 15.23
N ALA A 177 27.57 10.46 15.55
CA ALA A 177 26.94 11.50 14.73
C ALA A 177 27.42 11.37 13.27
N SER A 178 26.45 11.26 12.36
CA SER A 178 26.67 11.10 10.93
C SER A 178 26.28 12.39 10.21
N HIS A 179 27.01 12.74 9.14
CA HIS A 179 26.74 13.92 8.33
C HIS A 179 26.25 13.54 6.93
N GLU A 180 26.89 12.56 6.29
CA GLU A 180 26.59 12.16 4.92
C GLU A 180 25.76 10.88 4.89
N TYR A 181 24.59 10.96 4.25
CA TYR A 181 23.62 9.87 4.15
C TYR A 181 23.41 9.45 2.70
N ALA A 182 23.18 8.16 2.51
CA ALA A 182 22.59 7.61 1.29
C ALA A 182 21.18 7.09 1.61
N GLY A 183 20.21 7.42 0.76
CA GLY A 183 18.83 7.02 0.91
C GLY A 183 18.46 5.88 -0.03
N ILE A 184 17.82 4.83 0.47
CA ILE A 184 17.31 3.71 -0.33
C ILE A 184 15.79 3.62 -0.16
N GLY A 185 15.02 3.68 -1.25
CA GLY A 185 13.60 3.31 -1.21
C GLY A 185 13.45 1.79 -1.08
N GLY A 186 12.84 1.34 0.01
CA GLY A 186 12.65 -0.08 0.36
C GLY A 186 11.75 -0.82 -0.63
N GLY A 187 10.66 -0.18 -1.02
CA GLY A 187 9.61 -0.78 -1.84
C GLY A 187 9.43 -0.12 -3.20
N GLY A 188 8.18 -0.15 -3.66
CA GLY A 188 7.78 0.27 -4.99
C GLY A 188 7.90 1.78 -5.27
N GLY A 189 7.28 2.19 -6.39
CA GLY A 189 7.30 3.54 -6.99
C GLY A 189 7.51 4.77 -6.08
N SER A 190 6.76 4.82 -4.98
CA SER A 190 6.65 5.97 -4.08
C SER A 190 7.81 6.16 -3.12
N ASP A 191 8.60 5.12 -2.84
CA ASP A 191 9.45 5.16 -1.65
C ASP A 191 10.61 6.13 -1.83
N VAL A 192 11.14 6.21 -3.05
CA VAL A 192 12.14 7.22 -3.44
C VAL A 192 11.63 8.67 -3.28
N ILE A 193 10.31 8.93 -3.36
CA ILE A 193 9.75 10.25 -3.02
C ILE A 193 9.91 10.50 -1.53
N SER A 194 9.50 9.54 -0.69
CA SER A 194 9.65 9.63 0.76
C SER A 194 11.13 9.74 1.17
N THR A 195 12.03 9.04 0.47
CA THR A 195 13.48 9.19 0.63
C THR A 195 13.94 10.59 0.32
N SER A 196 13.53 11.16 -0.81
CA SER A 196 13.85 12.54 -1.13
C SER A 196 13.32 13.53 -0.10
N ILE A 197 12.08 13.33 0.38
CA ILE A 197 11.49 14.15 1.43
C ILE A 197 12.31 14.07 2.72
N MET A 198 12.70 12.87 3.15
CA MET A 198 13.58 12.68 4.29
C MET A 198 14.92 13.40 4.11
N GLY A 199 15.47 13.41 2.90
CA GLY A 199 16.71 14.15 2.63
C GLY A 199 16.55 15.65 2.82
N HIS A 200 15.41 16.21 2.43
CA HIS A 200 15.11 17.61 2.72
C HIS A 200 14.91 17.90 4.21
N LEU A 201 14.33 16.96 4.97
CA LEU A 201 14.17 17.12 6.42
C LEU A 201 15.52 17.04 7.14
N LEU A 202 16.36 16.06 6.80
CA LEU A 202 17.72 15.91 7.33
C LEU A 202 18.60 17.15 7.06
N ARG A 203 18.52 17.72 5.84
CA ARG A 203 19.27 18.95 5.48
C ARG A 203 18.96 20.14 6.38
N ARG A 204 17.71 20.26 6.85
CA ARG A 204 17.33 21.32 7.80
C ARG A 204 17.98 21.15 9.17
N GLN A 205 18.43 19.94 9.48
CA GLN A 205 19.13 19.58 10.71
C GLN A 205 20.66 19.46 10.50
N GLY A 206 21.18 19.89 9.35
CA GLY A 206 22.61 19.85 9.06
C GLY A 206 23.16 18.47 8.65
N LYS A 207 22.29 17.55 8.20
CA LYS A 207 22.65 16.24 7.65
C LYS A 207 22.36 16.18 6.15
N GLU A 208 23.30 15.77 5.33
CA GLU A 208 23.17 15.75 3.86
C GLU A 208 22.70 14.37 3.37
N MET A 209 21.73 14.34 2.46
CA MET A 209 21.33 13.12 1.75
C MET A 209 21.05 13.44 0.28
N ASP A 210 22.10 13.38 -0.53
CA ASP A 210 22.06 13.65 -1.97
C ASP A 210 22.03 12.37 -2.83
N LEU A 211 22.54 11.25 -2.31
CA LEU A 211 22.51 9.97 -3.01
C LEU A 211 21.20 9.25 -2.72
N LEU A 212 20.40 9.00 -3.76
CA LEU A 212 19.15 8.23 -3.67
C LEU A 212 19.19 6.98 -4.55
N ILE A 213 18.71 5.86 -4.02
CA ILE A 213 18.54 4.60 -4.74
C ILE A 213 17.05 4.24 -4.76
N SER A 214 16.49 4.12 -5.96
CA SER A 214 15.12 3.68 -6.19
C SER A 214 15.09 2.18 -6.48
N THR A 215 14.56 1.37 -5.57
CA THR A 215 14.34 -0.06 -5.84
C THR A 215 13.05 -0.27 -6.65
N ARG A 216 13.09 -1.17 -7.62
CA ARG A 216 11.95 -1.54 -8.47
C ARG A 216 11.96 -3.03 -8.74
N THR A 217 10.79 -3.65 -8.89
CA THR A 217 10.71 -5.03 -9.38
C THR A 217 11.27 -5.14 -10.80
N TRP A 218 12.01 -6.21 -11.07
CA TRP A 218 12.54 -6.55 -12.38
C TRP A 218 11.45 -6.82 -13.40
N ALA A 219 10.38 -7.52 -13.00
CA ALA A 219 9.22 -7.74 -13.85
C ALA A 219 8.20 -6.60 -13.71
N ILE A 220 7.55 -6.24 -14.82
CA ILE A 220 6.43 -5.30 -14.84
C ILE A 220 5.23 -5.94 -14.11
N GLY A 221 4.81 -5.33 -13.01
CA GLY A 221 3.62 -5.75 -12.26
C GLY A 221 2.30 -5.39 -12.95
N SER A 222 1.18 -5.85 -12.40
CA SER A 222 -0.18 -5.61 -12.90
C SER A 222 -0.66 -4.15 -12.84
N GLN A 223 0.20 -3.23 -12.40
CA GLN A 223 -0.09 -1.81 -12.20
C GLN A 223 0.54 -0.91 -13.29
N GLY A 224 0.95 -1.49 -14.43
CA GLY A 224 1.46 -0.74 -15.58
C GLY A 224 0.36 0.06 -16.30
N LYS A 225 0.76 1.06 -17.09
CA LYS A 225 -0.13 1.74 -18.05
C LYS A 225 -0.78 0.70 -18.99
N ALA A 226 -1.96 1.01 -19.51
CA ALA A 226 -2.63 0.19 -20.53
C ALA A 226 -1.65 -0.15 -21.67
N GLY A 227 -1.48 -1.44 -21.96
CA GLY A 227 -0.51 -1.95 -22.95
C GLY A 227 0.82 -2.46 -22.38
N GLY A 228 1.08 -2.31 -21.07
CA GLY A 228 2.24 -2.92 -20.42
C GLY A 228 2.17 -4.46 -20.43
N LYS A 229 3.26 -5.13 -20.83
CA LYS A 229 3.35 -6.58 -20.81
C LYS A 229 3.65 -7.07 -19.39
N VAL A 230 2.60 -7.36 -18.61
CA VAL A 230 2.75 -7.88 -17.24
C VAL A 230 3.64 -9.13 -17.26
N GLY A 231 4.61 -9.19 -16.35
CA GLY A 231 5.54 -10.32 -16.21
C GLY A 231 6.76 -10.30 -17.12
N THR A 232 6.92 -9.30 -18.00
CA THR A 232 8.17 -9.11 -18.76
C THR A 232 9.14 -8.23 -18.00
N LYS A 233 10.43 -8.33 -18.35
CA LYS A 233 11.49 -7.45 -17.86
C LYS A 233 11.07 -5.98 -18.06
N ARG A 234 11.34 -5.16 -17.04
CA ARG A 234 11.23 -3.72 -17.11
C ARG A 234 12.41 -3.18 -17.90
N GLU A 235 12.13 -2.59 -19.06
CA GLU A 235 13.15 -1.88 -19.82
C GLU A 235 13.37 -0.46 -19.28
N VAL A 236 14.63 -0.03 -19.31
CA VAL A 236 15.08 1.29 -18.83
C VAL A 236 15.80 1.98 -19.98
N TYR A 237 15.36 3.19 -20.30
CA TYR A 237 15.83 3.97 -21.44
C TYR A 237 16.49 5.25 -20.97
N ASN A 238 17.47 5.74 -21.75
CA ASN A 238 18.21 6.98 -21.48
C ASN A 238 18.85 7.02 -20.09
N SER A 239 19.55 5.96 -19.71
CA SER A 239 20.29 5.83 -18.46
C SER A 239 21.73 5.38 -18.72
N ASP A 240 22.63 5.70 -17.80
CA ASP A 240 23.96 5.07 -17.77
C ASP A 240 23.91 3.81 -16.91
N THR A 241 24.78 2.84 -17.20
CA THR A 241 24.99 1.68 -16.33
C THR A 241 25.96 2.03 -15.21
N VAL A 242 25.72 1.46 -14.03
CA VAL A 242 26.64 1.55 -12.90
C VAL A 242 27.64 0.41 -12.99
N ASN A 243 28.91 0.69 -12.73
CA ASN A 243 30.00 -0.29 -12.84
C ASN A 243 30.65 -0.55 -11.47
N TYR A 244 31.28 -1.70 -11.28
CA TYR A 244 32.23 -1.88 -10.17
C TYR A 244 33.48 -1.01 -10.35
N ALA A 245 34.29 -0.92 -9.29
CA ALA A 245 35.58 -0.21 -9.30
C ALA A 245 36.55 -0.69 -10.39
N ASN A 246 36.39 -1.93 -10.87
CA ASN A 246 37.18 -2.52 -11.97
C ASN A 246 36.61 -2.22 -13.37
N GLY A 247 35.55 -1.42 -13.48
CA GLY A 247 34.89 -1.08 -14.74
C GLY A 247 33.88 -2.12 -15.26
N THR A 248 33.60 -3.20 -14.52
CA THR A 248 32.58 -4.19 -14.91
C THR A 248 31.17 -3.66 -14.67
N PRO A 249 30.28 -3.61 -15.69
CA PRO A 249 28.89 -3.20 -15.50
C PRO A 249 28.14 -4.13 -14.56
N ILE A 250 27.28 -3.54 -13.73
CA ILE A 250 26.41 -4.29 -12.83
C ILE A 250 25.03 -4.36 -13.48
N PRO A 251 24.57 -5.57 -13.83
CA PRO A 251 23.27 -5.74 -14.44
C PRO A 251 22.16 -5.10 -13.61
N SER A 252 21.08 -4.70 -14.27
CA SER A 252 19.88 -4.19 -13.59
C SER A 252 20.12 -2.93 -12.72
N THR A 253 21.20 -2.18 -12.96
CA THR A 253 21.61 -1.02 -12.15
C THR A 253 21.88 0.19 -13.02
N TYR A 254 21.13 1.27 -12.78
CA TYR A 254 21.04 2.40 -13.70
C TYR A 254 21.21 3.73 -12.97
N ARG A 255 21.95 4.66 -13.57
CA ARG A 255 21.95 6.06 -13.16
C ARG A 255 20.78 6.79 -13.81
N VAL A 256 19.99 7.49 -12.99
CA VAL A 256 18.82 8.25 -13.42
C VAL A 256 19.23 9.68 -13.80
N LYS A 257 18.74 10.15 -14.95
CA LYS A 257 18.92 11.49 -15.52
C LYS A 257 17.56 12.10 -15.87
N GLU A 258 17.55 13.37 -16.26
CA GLU A 258 16.34 14.15 -16.59
C GLU A 258 15.37 13.47 -17.59
N HIS A 259 15.89 12.65 -18.50
CA HIS A 259 15.09 11.97 -19.53
C HIS A 259 15.09 10.45 -19.41
N THR A 260 15.54 9.90 -18.28
CA THR A 260 15.45 8.47 -18.03
C THR A 260 14.00 8.07 -17.90
N ARG A 261 13.61 7.00 -18.59
CA ARG A 261 12.25 6.43 -18.58
C ARG A 261 12.33 4.94 -18.37
N ALA A 262 11.30 4.33 -17.79
CA ALA A 262 11.21 2.88 -17.67
C ALA A 262 9.80 2.40 -17.95
N GLU A 263 9.68 1.18 -18.48
CA GLU A 263 8.39 0.53 -18.66
C GLU A 263 7.69 0.24 -17.31
N GLY A 264 6.38 0.03 -17.35
CA GLY A 264 5.56 -0.19 -16.14
C GLY A 264 5.12 1.12 -15.48
N ARG A 265 5.20 1.20 -14.15
CA ARG A 265 4.93 2.44 -13.41
C ARG A 265 6.06 3.43 -13.71
N ASP A 266 5.71 4.58 -14.29
CA ASP A 266 6.65 5.59 -14.76
C ASP A 266 7.63 6.05 -13.68
N LEU A 267 8.87 6.36 -14.11
CA LEU A 267 9.90 7.01 -13.29
C LEU A 267 9.60 8.47 -12.95
N GLU A 268 8.44 8.97 -13.38
CA GLU A 268 8.01 10.37 -13.23
C GLU A 268 7.91 10.84 -11.77
N ALA A 269 8.00 9.94 -10.79
CA ALA A 269 8.08 10.25 -9.36
C ALA A 269 9.52 10.33 -8.82
N ILE A 270 10.55 10.35 -9.64
CA ILE A 270 11.92 10.57 -9.14
C ILE A 270 12.24 12.07 -9.20
N PRO A 271 12.58 12.74 -8.08
CA PRO A 271 12.87 14.16 -8.05
C PRO A 271 14.30 14.45 -8.51
N TRP A 272 14.62 14.14 -9.77
CA TRP A 272 15.96 14.27 -10.36
C TRP A 272 16.54 15.69 -10.25
N ALA A 273 15.69 16.73 -10.25
CA ALA A 273 16.12 18.11 -10.13
C ALA A 273 16.58 18.50 -8.71
N LYS A 274 16.43 17.61 -7.71
CA LYS A 274 16.70 17.89 -6.29
C LYS A 274 17.91 17.16 -5.73
N HIS A 275 18.44 16.21 -6.48
CA HIS A 275 19.52 15.34 -6.04
C HIS A 275 20.45 15.09 -7.22
N SER A 276 21.76 15.22 -7.00
CA SER A 276 22.76 15.06 -8.07
C SER A 276 23.10 13.60 -8.37
N GLN A 277 22.77 12.71 -7.44
CA GLN A 277 23.11 11.29 -7.45
C GLN A 277 21.84 10.46 -7.26
N ILE A 278 21.21 10.08 -8.37
CA ILE A 278 20.06 9.18 -8.33
C ILE A 278 20.33 7.92 -9.13
N TYR A 279 20.02 6.79 -8.52
CA TYR A 279 20.17 5.47 -9.09
C TYR A 279 18.86 4.69 -9.02
N MET A 280 18.72 3.71 -9.88
CA MET A 280 17.65 2.75 -9.88
C MET A 280 18.22 1.34 -9.97
N VAL A 281 17.72 0.45 -9.11
CA VAL A 281 18.04 -0.98 -9.14
C VAL A 281 16.79 -1.77 -9.46
N LEU A 282 16.94 -2.83 -10.26
CA LEU A 282 15.87 -3.79 -10.49
C LEU A 282 16.10 -5.04 -9.63
N ASP A 283 15.24 -5.21 -8.64
CA ASP A 283 15.16 -6.36 -7.74
C ASP A 283 14.56 -7.58 -8.48
N GLN A 284 15.31 -8.67 -8.48
CA GLN A 284 15.01 -9.89 -9.20
C GLN A 284 14.28 -10.95 -8.36
N GLY A 285 14.12 -10.72 -7.05
CA GLY A 285 13.63 -11.75 -6.12
C GLY A 285 12.22 -12.28 -6.40
N GLU A 286 11.33 -11.46 -6.97
CA GLU A 286 9.96 -11.84 -7.33
C GLU A 286 9.85 -12.50 -8.72
N SER A 287 10.92 -12.50 -9.51
CA SER A 287 10.86 -12.98 -10.88
C SER A 287 10.63 -14.49 -10.92
N ARG A 288 9.50 -14.90 -11.52
CA ARG A 288 9.21 -16.31 -11.83
C ARG A 288 9.79 -16.76 -13.17
N SER A 289 10.37 -15.82 -13.92
CA SER A 289 10.94 -16.05 -15.25
C SER A 289 12.42 -16.37 -15.12
N SER A 290 12.94 -17.26 -15.95
CA SER A 290 14.39 -17.51 -16.02
C SER A 290 15.12 -16.25 -16.47
N ILE A 291 15.98 -15.71 -15.61
CA ILE A 291 16.80 -14.53 -15.92
C ILE A 291 18.10 -15.02 -16.57
N PRO A 292 18.47 -14.52 -17.77
CA PRO A 292 19.73 -14.87 -18.42
C PRO A 292 20.93 -14.63 -17.50
N GLU A 293 21.95 -15.49 -17.55
CA GLU A 293 23.11 -15.43 -16.64
C GLU A 293 23.79 -14.06 -16.62
N GLY A 294 23.98 -13.43 -17.78
CA GLY A 294 24.56 -12.08 -17.90
C GLY A 294 23.68 -10.94 -17.39
N ASP A 295 22.40 -11.21 -17.11
CA ASP A 295 21.44 -10.24 -16.56
C ASP A 295 21.20 -10.44 -15.05
N GLN A 296 21.75 -11.50 -14.44
CA GLN A 296 21.55 -11.79 -13.03
C GLN A 296 22.24 -10.74 -12.15
N ALA A 297 21.51 -10.26 -11.15
CA ALA A 297 22.00 -9.30 -10.18
C ALA A 297 21.42 -9.61 -8.79
N ASN A 298 22.21 -9.35 -7.75
CA ASN A 298 21.74 -9.38 -6.37
C ASN A 298 21.80 -7.98 -5.76
N LEU A 299 20.86 -7.68 -4.86
CA LEU A 299 20.73 -6.35 -4.27
C LEU A 299 21.98 -5.89 -3.48
N PRO A 300 22.63 -6.73 -2.64
CA PRO A 300 23.83 -6.32 -1.91
C PRO A 300 24.94 -5.75 -2.80
N ASP A 301 25.24 -6.45 -3.89
CA ASP A 301 26.25 -6.06 -4.88
C ASP A 301 25.90 -4.75 -5.57
N GLN A 302 24.63 -4.61 -5.97
CA GLN A 302 24.12 -3.39 -6.60
C GLN A 302 24.26 -2.18 -5.67
N PHE A 303 23.84 -2.32 -4.40
CA PHE A 303 23.94 -1.26 -3.41
C PHE A 303 25.38 -0.90 -3.08
N GLN A 304 26.23 -1.90 -2.82
CA GLN A 304 27.64 -1.68 -2.49
C GLN A 304 28.38 -0.94 -3.61
N ALA A 305 28.06 -1.24 -4.87
CA ALA A 305 28.67 -0.56 -6.00
C ALA A 305 28.18 0.86 -6.22
N ILE A 306 26.89 1.13 -6.03
CA ILE A 306 26.37 2.50 -6.08
C ILE A 306 27.01 3.34 -4.97
N LEU A 307 27.03 2.82 -3.74
CA LEU A 307 27.58 3.51 -2.58
C LEU A 307 29.08 3.80 -2.75
N SER A 308 29.86 2.89 -3.33
CA SER A 308 31.30 3.10 -3.59
C SER A 308 31.61 4.13 -4.68
N GLN A 309 30.60 4.53 -5.47
CA GLN A 309 30.69 5.58 -6.48
C GLN A 309 30.14 6.92 -6.01
N SER A 310 29.73 7.01 -4.75
CA SER A 310 29.29 8.26 -4.16
C SER A 310 30.40 9.32 -4.28
N GLY A 311 30.01 10.56 -4.58
CA GLY A 311 30.94 11.67 -4.66
C GLY A 311 31.53 12.10 -3.30
N ARG A 312 31.03 11.52 -2.20
CA ARG A 312 31.41 11.79 -0.82
C ARG A 312 31.32 10.51 -0.02
N ASP A 313 32.19 10.36 0.97
CA ASP A 313 32.15 9.20 1.88
C ASP A 313 30.82 9.21 2.65
N ILE A 314 30.04 8.14 2.48
CA ILE A 314 28.75 7.97 3.16
C ILE A 314 28.98 7.39 4.55
N ASP A 315 28.42 8.04 5.57
CA ASP A 315 28.45 7.56 6.96
C ASP A 315 27.30 6.57 7.25
N THR A 316 26.11 6.92 6.75
CA THR A 316 24.86 6.22 7.08
C THR A 316 24.05 5.89 5.83
N VAL A 317 23.59 4.65 5.74
CA VAL A 317 22.59 4.23 4.76
C VAL A 317 21.22 4.20 5.44
N MET A 318 20.29 4.99 4.93
CA MET A 318 18.92 5.06 5.43
C MET A 318 17.95 4.40 4.44
N THR A 319 17.37 3.26 4.82
CA THR A 319 16.31 2.62 4.04
C THR A 319 14.95 3.18 4.43
N ILE A 320 14.17 3.61 3.46
CA ILE A 320 12.87 4.26 3.66
C ILE A 320 11.77 3.34 3.18
N ASP A 321 10.85 3.01 4.08
CA ASP A 321 9.59 2.35 3.76
C ASP A 321 8.44 3.37 3.89
N THR A 322 7.52 3.34 2.93
CA THR A 322 6.35 4.23 2.91
C THR A 322 5.08 3.43 3.19
N GLY A 323 4.59 3.50 4.42
CA GLY A 323 3.32 2.89 4.84
C GLY A 323 3.46 1.85 5.95
N GLY A 324 4.63 1.23 6.09
CA GLY A 324 4.98 0.35 7.21
C GLY A 324 4.85 -1.15 6.94
N ASP A 325 4.71 -1.59 5.69
CA ASP A 325 4.64 -3.03 5.39
C ASP A 325 6.01 -3.75 5.56
N VAL A 326 7.09 -2.99 5.75
CA VAL A 326 8.40 -3.52 6.19
C VAL A 326 8.33 -4.33 7.50
N PHE A 327 7.32 -4.08 8.34
CA PHE A 327 7.12 -4.82 9.60
C PHE A 327 6.53 -6.23 9.43
N GLY A 328 6.21 -6.65 8.20
CA GLY A 328 5.68 -7.96 7.88
C GLY A 328 4.19 -7.96 7.51
N VAL A 329 3.59 -9.16 7.48
CA VAL A 329 2.17 -9.36 7.11
C VAL A 329 1.29 -9.44 8.36
N ASP A 330 0.09 -8.86 8.28
CA ASP A 330 -0.95 -9.04 9.29
C ASP A 330 -1.63 -10.41 9.09
N ILE A 331 -1.35 -11.36 9.98
CA ILE A 331 -1.83 -12.75 9.90
C ILE A 331 -3.36 -12.80 10.01
N ASP A 332 -3.95 -11.86 10.76
CA ASP A 332 -5.40 -11.79 11.00
C ASP A 332 -6.21 -11.25 9.79
N CYS A 333 -5.52 -10.70 8.78
CA CYS A 333 -6.16 -10.08 7.63
C CYS A 333 -6.25 -10.99 6.38
N GLY A 334 -5.77 -12.24 6.45
CA GLY A 334 -5.91 -13.21 5.36
C GLY A 334 -5.26 -12.80 4.03
N THR A 335 -4.47 -11.73 4.02
CA THR A 335 -3.75 -11.24 2.84
C THR A 335 -2.42 -11.96 2.73
N THR A 336 -2.31 -12.93 1.82
CA THR A 336 -1.06 -13.63 1.49
C THR A 336 -0.06 -12.77 0.69
N ALA A 337 -0.05 -11.46 0.90
CA ALA A 337 0.91 -10.56 0.28
C ALA A 337 2.11 -10.43 1.22
N THR A 338 3.06 -11.33 1.09
CA THR A 338 4.39 -11.18 1.70
C THR A 338 4.97 -9.83 1.24
N PRO A 339 5.45 -8.93 2.12
CA PRO A 339 6.17 -7.72 1.75
C PRO A 339 7.55 -8.13 1.24
N ASP A 340 7.56 -8.64 0.02
CA ASP A 340 8.70 -9.39 -0.49
C ASP A 340 9.85 -8.44 -0.87
N GLN A 341 9.54 -7.31 -1.51
CA GLN A 341 10.56 -6.33 -1.89
C GLN A 341 11.16 -5.59 -0.70
N ASP A 342 10.34 -5.00 0.17
CA ASP A 342 10.81 -4.24 1.34
C ASP A 342 11.67 -5.10 2.27
N TYR A 343 11.22 -6.32 2.56
CA TYR A 343 11.99 -7.27 3.34
C TYR A 343 13.33 -7.63 2.68
N ARG A 344 13.33 -7.97 1.39
CA ARG A 344 14.56 -8.28 0.65
C ARG A 344 15.54 -7.12 0.63
N VAL A 345 15.05 -5.89 0.46
CA VAL A 345 15.89 -4.70 0.48
C VAL A 345 16.51 -4.50 1.86
N GLN A 346 15.73 -4.60 2.94
CA GLN A 346 16.29 -4.49 4.29
C GLN A 346 17.32 -5.59 4.57
N HIS A 347 17.03 -6.83 4.18
CA HIS A 347 17.97 -7.93 4.34
C HIS A 347 19.27 -7.65 3.55
N ALA A 348 19.17 -7.16 2.30
CA ALA A 348 20.33 -6.80 1.49
C ALA A 348 21.13 -5.61 2.07
N VAL A 349 20.45 -4.61 2.62
CA VAL A 349 21.12 -3.47 3.27
C VAL A 349 21.81 -3.90 4.57
N SER A 350 21.24 -4.86 5.31
CA SER A 350 21.81 -5.34 6.58
C SER A 350 23.23 -5.94 6.40
N THR A 351 23.55 -6.45 5.21
CA THR A 351 24.88 -7.00 4.89
C THR A 351 25.95 -5.91 4.76
N LEU A 352 25.55 -4.65 4.65
CA LEU A 352 26.46 -3.50 4.51
C LEU A 352 26.93 -2.95 5.88
N SER A 353 26.49 -3.57 6.98
CA SER A 353 26.73 -3.11 8.36
C SER A 353 28.18 -3.06 8.80
N SER A 354 29.11 -3.70 8.09
CA SER A 354 30.55 -3.56 8.38
C SER A 354 31.08 -2.17 8.02
N ASN A 355 30.49 -1.52 7.02
CA ASN A 355 31.02 -0.30 6.40
C ASN A 355 30.21 0.94 6.73
N TYR A 356 28.92 0.79 7.07
CA TYR A 356 28.02 1.92 7.28
C TYR A 356 27.20 1.76 8.56
N ASN A 357 26.74 2.88 9.11
CA ASN A 357 25.58 2.88 10.00
C ASN A 357 24.32 2.59 9.18
N LEU A 358 23.38 1.82 9.71
CA LEU A 358 22.19 1.40 8.97
C LEU A 358 20.92 1.74 9.75
N VAL A 359 20.06 2.55 9.13
CA VAL A 359 18.82 3.03 9.73
C VAL A 359 17.66 2.72 8.79
N THR A 360 16.60 2.13 9.32
CA THR A 360 15.31 2.02 8.64
C THR A 360 14.41 3.14 9.13
N CYS A 361 13.81 3.90 8.23
CA CYS A 361 12.79 4.89 8.56
C CYS A 361 11.47 4.53 7.88
N VAL A 362 10.42 4.40 8.66
CA VAL A 362 9.05 4.22 8.19
C VAL A 362 8.36 5.57 8.18
N VAL A 363 7.95 6.00 6.98
CA VAL A 363 7.16 7.21 6.76
C VAL A 363 5.69 6.83 6.69
N ALA A 364 4.85 7.63 7.36
CA ALA A 364 3.41 7.39 7.44
C ALA A 364 3.04 5.99 7.97
N PRO A 365 3.56 5.60 9.15
CA PRO A 365 3.27 4.29 9.70
C PRO A 365 1.76 4.14 9.94
N GLY A 366 1.22 2.97 9.59
CA GLY A 366 -0.19 2.64 9.81
C GLY A 366 -1.10 2.75 8.58
N VAL A 367 -0.56 3.03 7.40
CA VAL A 367 -1.29 2.87 6.13
C VAL A 367 -1.35 1.40 5.73
N ASP A 368 -0.18 0.76 5.63
CA ASP A 368 -0.03 -0.64 5.20
C ASP A 368 0.64 -1.50 6.28
N ALA A 369 1.02 -0.88 7.41
CA ALA A 369 1.62 -1.57 8.55
C ALA A 369 0.67 -2.60 9.19
N PRO A 370 1.15 -3.81 9.53
CA PRO A 370 0.37 -4.79 10.28
C PRO A 370 0.08 -4.32 11.72
N SER A 371 -0.96 -4.88 12.32
CA SER A 371 -1.35 -4.59 13.71
C SER A 371 -0.21 -4.76 14.74
N CYS A 372 0.72 -5.69 14.48
CA CYS A 372 1.87 -5.99 15.34
C CYS A 372 3.06 -5.03 15.19
N SER A 373 3.04 -4.05 14.27
CA SER A 373 4.16 -3.16 13.99
C SER A 373 4.74 -2.43 15.21
N PRO A 374 3.94 -1.88 16.14
CA PRO A 374 4.49 -1.19 17.31
C PRO A 374 5.36 -2.08 18.20
N LEU A 375 5.00 -3.36 18.33
CA LEU A 375 5.76 -4.33 19.11
C LEU A 375 7.04 -4.75 18.39
N VAL A 376 7.00 -4.91 17.07
CA VAL A 376 8.20 -5.20 16.27
C VAL A 376 9.19 -4.05 16.35
N ALA A 377 8.70 -2.81 16.17
CA ALA A 377 9.52 -1.62 16.29
C ALA A 377 10.19 -1.51 17.66
N GLU A 378 9.44 -1.76 18.74
CA GLU A 378 9.96 -1.73 20.12
C GLU A 378 11.06 -2.77 20.33
N ARG A 379 10.82 -4.02 19.93
CA ARG A 379 11.79 -5.11 20.06
C ARG A 379 13.06 -4.90 19.24
N ALA A 380 12.92 -4.25 18.09
CA ALA A 380 14.06 -3.88 17.25
C ALA A 380 14.80 -2.63 17.75
N GLY A 381 14.39 -2.01 18.88
CA GLY A 381 15.03 -0.80 19.42
C GLY A 381 14.67 0.47 18.64
N GLY A 382 13.48 0.51 18.06
CA GLY A 382 12.97 1.65 17.31
C GLY A 382 12.67 2.86 18.19
N MET A 383 12.69 4.04 17.56
CA MET A 383 12.33 5.32 18.14
C MET A 383 11.28 6.01 17.27
N VAL A 384 10.42 6.81 17.90
CA VAL A 384 9.42 7.63 17.20
C VAL A 384 9.88 9.09 17.15
N CYS A 385 9.80 9.70 15.97
CA CYS A 385 10.04 11.13 15.79
C CYS A 385 8.73 11.81 15.44
N HIS A 386 8.22 12.65 16.34
CA HIS A 386 7.05 13.48 16.09
C HIS A 386 7.47 14.72 15.31
N LEU A 387 6.97 14.86 14.10
CA LEU A 387 7.31 16.01 13.25
C LEU A 387 6.78 17.32 13.84
N SER A 388 7.61 18.35 13.82
CA SER A 388 7.16 19.71 14.10
C SER A 388 6.19 20.20 13.02
N GLN A 389 5.38 21.23 13.33
CA GLN A 389 4.48 21.81 12.33
C GLN A 389 5.23 22.34 11.10
N ALA A 390 6.45 22.86 11.28
CA ALA A 390 7.30 23.35 10.20
C ALA A 390 7.81 22.21 9.28
N GLU A 391 8.03 21.02 9.82
CA GLU A 391 8.40 19.82 9.06
C GLU A 391 7.19 19.23 8.35
N LYS A 392 6.04 19.14 9.03
CA LYS A 392 4.75 18.72 8.42
C LYS A 392 4.39 19.59 7.21
N ASN A 393 4.48 20.90 7.35
CA ASN A 393 4.23 21.84 6.26
C ASN A 393 5.24 21.64 5.12
N ARG A 394 6.52 21.43 5.44
CA ARG A 394 7.55 21.19 4.42
C ARG A 394 7.32 19.90 3.65
N MET A 395 6.88 18.83 4.31
CA MET A 395 6.50 17.59 3.63
C MET A 395 5.32 17.81 2.68
N LEU A 396 4.29 18.55 3.10
CA LEU A 396 3.17 18.91 2.25
C LEU A 396 3.60 19.71 1.01
N GLU A 397 4.46 20.72 1.19
CA GLU A 397 5.03 21.50 0.09
C GLU A 397 5.77 20.62 -0.92
N LEU A 398 6.63 19.72 -0.44
CA LEU A 398 7.40 18.81 -1.30
C LEU A 398 6.50 17.84 -2.06
N LEU A 399 5.44 17.33 -1.44
CA LEU A 399 4.47 16.45 -2.10
C LEU A 399 3.74 17.18 -3.24
N VAL A 400 3.40 18.46 -3.05
CA VAL A 400 2.83 19.30 -4.13
C VAL A 400 3.88 19.59 -5.20
N GLU A 401 5.11 19.93 -4.81
CA GLU A 401 6.20 20.21 -5.74
C GLU A 401 6.52 19.01 -6.64
N TYR A 402 6.48 17.80 -6.08
CA TYR A 402 6.64 16.53 -6.80
C TYR A 402 5.38 16.10 -7.56
N ARG A 403 4.29 16.85 -7.42
CA ARG A 403 2.97 16.59 -8.02
C ARG A 403 2.38 15.25 -7.60
N MET A 404 2.63 14.85 -6.34
CA MET A 404 2.10 13.67 -5.67
C MET A 404 0.81 13.94 -4.90
N ASP A 405 0.22 15.12 -5.12
CA ASP A 405 -1.03 15.61 -4.54
C ASP A 405 -2.29 15.16 -5.31
N GLY A 406 -2.11 14.36 -6.37
CA GLY A 406 -3.19 13.89 -7.24
C GLY A 406 -3.51 14.84 -8.40
N SER A 407 -2.82 15.98 -8.51
CA SER A 407 -3.02 16.95 -9.60
C SER A 407 -2.60 16.41 -10.98
N VAL A 408 -1.68 15.45 -11.03
CA VAL A 408 -1.24 14.78 -12.25
C VAL A 408 -1.73 13.34 -12.25
N PRO A 409 -2.53 12.91 -13.25
CA PRO A 409 -3.14 11.58 -13.27
C PRO A 409 -2.14 10.41 -13.13
N ASN A 410 -0.90 10.57 -13.59
CA ASN A 410 0.14 9.53 -13.51
C ASN A 410 1.06 9.64 -12.28
N ARG A 411 0.86 10.63 -11.40
CA ARG A 411 1.71 10.88 -10.22
C ARG A 411 0.88 10.89 -8.95
N PHE A 412 0.72 9.72 -8.36
CA PHE A 412 -0.02 9.53 -7.13
C PHE A 412 0.46 8.27 -6.41
N GLY A 413 0.15 8.20 -5.12
CA GLY A 413 0.33 7.01 -4.29
C GLY A 413 -0.74 7.00 -3.19
N LYS A 414 -1.30 5.82 -2.89
CA LYS A 414 -2.33 5.68 -1.85
C LYS A 414 -1.78 6.17 -0.51
N THR A 415 -0.57 5.73 -0.16
CA THR A 415 0.14 6.12 1.07
C THR A 415 0.47 7.61 1.09
N SER A 416 0.96 8.18 -0.02
CA SER A 416 1.25 9.62 -0.10
C SER A 416 -0.02 10.48 0.06
N LEU A 417 -1.16 10.06 -0.47
CA LEU A 417 -2.43 10.76 -0.31
C LEU A 417 -3.00 10.60 1.11
N ALA A 418 -2.84 9.42 1.72
CA ALA A 418 -3.22 9.17 3.11
C ALA A 418 -2.40 10.03 4.08
N LEU A 419 -1.07 10.09 3.88
CA LEU A 419 -0.17 10.99 4.62
C LEU A 419 -0.61 12.45 4.47
N GLN A 420 -0.91 12.91 3.25
CA GLN A 420 -1.40 14.29 3.04
C GLN A 420 -2.71 14.56 3.79
N ALA A 421 -3.65 13.62 3.79
CA ALA A 421 -4.87 13.75 4.56
C ALA A 421 -4.57 13.91 6.05
N ARG A 422 -3.65 13.08 6.59
CA ARG A 422 -3.24 13.18 7.99
C ARG A 422 -2.56 14.50 8.34
N LEU A 423 -1.59 14.93 7.52
CA LEU A 423 -0.86 16.19 7.71
C LEU A 423 -1.77 17.42 7.61
N LYS A 424 -2.90 17.31 6.89
CA LYS A 424 -3.98 18.32 6.84
C LYS A 424 -4.98 18.20 8.00
N GLY A 425 -4.69 17.39 9.02
CA GLY A 425 -5.50 17.23 10.22
C GLY A 425 -6.74 16.35 10.06
N LYS A 426 -6.82 15.51 9.02
CA LYS A 426 -7.91 14.53 8.88
C LYS A 426 -7.63 13.31 9.75
N LEU A 427 -8.70 12.75 10.32
CA LEU A 427 -8.71 11.50 11.09
C LEU A 427 -9.97 10.70 10.72
N GLY A 428 -9.91 9.39 10.92
CA GLY A 428 -11.01 8.47 10.59
C GLY A 428 -11.11 8.19 9.08
N TRP A 429 -12.29 7.79 8.61
CA TRP A 429 -12.49 7.43 7.21
C TRP A 429 -12.40 8.62 6.25
N VAL A 430 -11.49 8.52 5.28
CA VAL A 430 -11.29 9.53 4.23
C VAL A 430 -11.34 8.88 2.85
N SER A 431 -11.96 9.56 1.89
CA SER A 431 -11.85 9.23 0.47
C SER A 431 -10.65 9.96 -0.13
N LEU A 432 -9.64 9.21 -0.54
CA LEU A 432 -8.43 9.72 -1.18
C LEU A 432 -8.74 10.17 -2.61
N ASP A 433 -8.11 11.24 -3.07
CA ASP A 433 -8.31 11.79 -4.42
C ASP A 433 -7.51 11.03 -5.50
N LEU A 434 -7.66 9.70 -5.52
CA LEU A 434 -7.11 8.86 -6.58
C LEU A 434 -7.73 9.21 -7.95
N PRO A 435 -6.98 9.12 -9.06
CA PRO A 435 -7.52 9.35 -10.39
C PRO A 435 -8.68 8.41 -10.72
N GLU A 436 -9.70 8.91 -11.43
CA GLU A 436 -10.91 8.15 -11.72
C GLU A 436 -10.63 6.83 -12.43
N TYR A 437 -9.70 6.77 -13.39
CA TYR A 437 -9.39 5.55 -14.13
C TYR A 437 -8.81 4.43 -13.26
N VAL A 438 -8.33 4.75 -12.05
CA VAL A 438 -7.78 3.80 -11.07
C VAL A 438 -8.88 3.25 -10.15
N VAL A 439 -9.91 4.05 -9.87
CA VAL A 439 -11.05 3.67 -9.02
C VAL A 439 -12.18 3.04 -9.83
N ASN A 440 -12.40 3.55 -11.04
CA ASN A 440 -13.49 3.19 -11.96
C ASN A 440 -13.03 2.22 -13.06
N THR A 441 -12.31 1.16 -12.67
CA THR A 441 -11.87 0.07 -13.57
C THR A 441 -12.40 -1.28 -13.09
N TRP A 442 -12.54 -2.23 -14.01
CA TRP A 442 -12.93 -3.64 -13.75
C TRP A 442 -11.75 -4.60 -13.80
N GLU A 443 -10.53 -4.09 -14.03
CA GLU A 443 -9.33 -4.92 -14.07
C GLU A 443 -8.69 -5.07 -12.69
N ASN A 444 -8.29 -3.95 -12.08
CA ASN A 444 -7.63 -3.92 -10.78
C ASN A 444 -7.88 -2.58 -10.06
N PRO A 445 -9.13 -2.31 -9.63
CA PRO A 445 -9.46 -1.05 -8.98
C PRO A 445 -8.75 -0.91 -7.64
N TRP A 446 -8.31 0.30 -7.31
CA TRP A 446 -7.81 0.61 -5.98
C TRP A 446 -8.95 1.08 -5.08
N ASN A 447 -9.00 0.55 -3.87
CA ASN A 447 -9.89 1.11 -2.85
C ASN A 447 -9.41 2.52 -2.48
N SER A 448 -10.27 3.51 -2.73
CA SER A 448 -9.98 4.92 -2.46
C SER A 448 -10.26 5.33 -1.01
N PHE A 449 -10.86 4.47 -0.19
CA PHE A 449 -11.18 4.76 1.19
C PHE A 449 -10.11 4.23 2.13
N VAL A 450 -9.62 5.11 3.02
CA VAL A 450 -8.58 4.77 4.01
C VAL A 450 -8.99 5.32 5.36
N TYR A 451 -8.72 4.54 6.41
CA TYR A 451 -8.84 5.00 7.78
C TYR A 451 -7.56 5.74 8.18
N VAL A 452 -7.63 7.06 8.30
CA VAL A 452 -6.50 7.91 8.64
C VAL A 452 -6.27 7.89 10.15
N ARG A 453 -5.06 7.50 10.57
CA ARG A 453 -4.66 7.28 11.96
C ARG A 453 -3.75 8.38 12.47
N GLU A 454 -3.70 8.55 13.79
CA GLU A 454 -2.82 9.52 14.43
C GLU A 454 -1.35 9.32 14.06
N CYS A 455 -0.85 8.08 14.13
CA CYS A 455 0.55 7.73 13.85
C CYS A 455 1.01 8.00 12.41
N MET A 456 0.11 8.22 11.45
CA MET A 456 0.48 8.44 10.05
C MET A 456 1.25 9.76 9.80
N GLU A 457 1.34 10.67 10.78
CA GLU A 457 2.20 11.86 10.67
C GLU A 457 3.56 11.71 11.37
N ASP A 458 3.80 10.57 12.00
CA ASP A 458 5.06 10.28 12.69
C ASP A 458 6.06 9.62 11.74
N LEU A 459 7.33 9.65 12.16
CA LEU A 459 8.38 8.81 11.60
C LEU A 459 8.76 7.76 12.64
N VAL A 460 8.93 6.50 12.21
CA VAL A 460 9.48 5.45 13.07
C VAL A 460 10.85 5.06 12.53
N LEU A 461 11.88 5.31 13.32
CA LEU A 461 13.27 5.02 12.96
C LEU A 461 13.77 3.81 13.74
N ILE A 462 14.50 2.91 13.09
CA ILE A 462 14.85 1.60 13.63
C ILE A 462 16.26 1.21 13.18
N PRO A 463 17.10 0.58 14.03
CA PRO A 463 18.34 -0.03 13.57
C PRO A 463 18.02 -1.17 12.57
N THR A 464 18.46 -1.04 11.32
CA THR A 464 18.08 -1.99 10.25
C THR A 464 18.45 -3.43 10.58
N VAL A 465 19.62 -3.65 11.18
CA VAL A 465 20.10 -5.00 11.53
C VAL A 465 19.20 -5.66 12.57
N GLU A 466 18.74 -4.92 13.57
CA GLU A 466 17.86 -5.47 14.62
C GLU A 466 16.45 -5.71 14.09
N LEU A 467 15.97 -4.85 13.18
CA LEU A 467 14.70 -5.09 12.48
C LEU A 467 14.71 -6.41 11.71
N VAL A 468 15.74 -6.64 10.89
CA VAL A 468 15.87 -7.89 10.10
C VAL A 468 15.92 -9.11 11.02
N ARG A 469 16.70 -9.06 12.11
CA ARG A 469 16.76 -10.15 13.10
C ARG A 469 15.41 -10.46 13.74
N GLU A 470 14.64 -9.44 14.10
CA GLU A 470 13.31 -9.63 14.70
C GLU A 470 12.34 -10.24 13.69
N LEU A 471 12.40 -9.83 12.42
CA LEU A 471 11.58 -10.40 11.35
C LEU A 471 11.95 -11.87 11.08
N ASP A 472 13.24 -12.20 10.96
CA ASP A 472 13.73 -13.57 10.82
C ASP A 472 13.28 -14.46 11.98
N ARG A 473 13.41 -13.97 13.23
CA ARG A 473 12.97 -14.68 14.44
C ARG A 473 11.47 -15.02 14.36
N ARG A 474 10.65 -14.06 13.96
CA ARG A 474 9.19 -14.25 13.81
C ARG A 474 8.86 -15.24 12.70
N MET A 475 9.55 -15.19 11.56
CA MET A 475 9.36 -16.14 10.47
C MET A 475 9.69 -17.58 10.91
N LEU A 476 10.77 -17.77 11.68
CA LEU A 476 11.13 -19.09 12.24
C LEU A 476 10.10 -19.61 13.25
N GLU A 477 9.57 -18.76 14.12
CA GLU A 477 8.52 -19.12 15.07
C GLU A 477 7.24 -19.56 14.37
N GLN A 478 6.91 -18.96 13.23
CA GLN A 478 5.75 -19.32 12.42
C GLN A 478 5.89 -20.70 11.79
N VAL A 479 7.06 -21.04 11.26
CA VAL A 479 7.34 -22.37 10.67
C VAL A 479 7.19 -23.47 11.73
N ASN A 480 7.61 -23.20 12.97
CA ASN A 480 7.53 -24.17 14.07
C ASN A 480 6.13 -24.29 14.69
N GLN A 481 5.22 -23.35 14.43
CA GLN A 481 3.84 -23.37 14.95
C GLN A 481 2.82 -23.92 13.95
N GLN A 482 3.21 -24.25 12.71
CA GLN A 482 2.32 -24.98 11.78
C GLN A 482 2.22 -26.46 12.21
N PRO A 483 1.03 -26.98 12.52
CA PRO A 483 0.87 -28.40 12.79
C PRO A 483 1.24 -29.20 11.53
N THR A 484 2.14 -30.16 11.68
CA THR A 484 2.56 -31.09 10.63
C THR A 484 1.38 -31.95 10.16
N THR A 485 0.54 -31.43 9.27
CA THR A 485 -0.42 -32.24 8.51
C THR A 485 0.29 -32.91 7.34
N THR A 486 1.19 -33.83 7.66
CA THR A 486 1.62 -34.87 6.71
C THR A 486 1.69 -36.19 7.46
N SER A 487 0.52 -36.81 7.64
CA SER A 487 0.46 -38.26 7.80
C SER A 487 1.04 -38.87 6.51
N PRO A 488 2.01 -39.81 6.59
CA PRO A 488 2.45 -40.52 5.40
C PRO A 488 1.25 -41.27 4.79
N PRO A 489 1.19 -41.44 3.46
CA PRO A 489 0.16 -42.25 2.85
C PRO A 489 0.23 -43.67 3.43
N ALA A 490 -0.86 -44.13 4.03
CA ALA A 490 -1.00 -45.50 4.45
C ALA A 490 -0.71 -46.42 3.26
N ALA A 491 0.26 -47.31 3.42
CA ALA A 491 0.53 -48.38 2.48
C ALA A 491 -0.79 -49.15 2.26
N LYS A 492 -1.23 -49.24 0.99
CA LYS A 492 -2.32 -50.11 0.59
C LYS A 492 -1.94 -51.55 0.93
N SER A 493 -2.56 -52.12 1.96
CA SER A 493 -2.61 -53.56 2.13
C SER A 493 -3.44 -54.14 0.99
N LEU A 494 -2.82 -54.97 0.16
CA LEU A 494 -3.50 -55.82 -0.81
C LEU A 494 -4.42 -56.79 -0.05
N ASP A 495 -5.72 -56.74 -0.35
CA ASP A 495 -6.71 -57.72 0.10
C ASP A 495 -6.56 -59.00 -0.75
N PRO A 496 -6.26 -60.18 -0.17
CA PRO A 496 -6.05 -61.41 -0.94
C PRO A 496 -7.35 -62.08 -1.41
N ASN A 497 -8.54 -61.54 -1.12
CA ASN A 497 -9.80 -62.25 -1.37
C ASN A 497 -10.74 -61.53 -2.33
N THR A 498 -10.30 -61.35 -3.58
CA THR A 498 -11.25 -61.13 -4.69
C THR A 498 -10.84 -61.97 -5.89
N ILE A 499 -11.09 -63.28 -5.77
CA ILE A 499 -11.29 -64.21 -6.89
C ILE A 499 -12.75 -64.64 -6.81
N ALA A 500 -13.56 -64.16 -7.74
CA ALA A 500 -14.68 -64.86 -8.39
C ALA A 500 -15.20 -63.98 -9.53
#